data_AF-A0A318HU77-F1
#
_entry.id   AF-A0A318HU77-F1
#
_cell.length_a   1.000
_cell.length_b   1.000
_cell.length_c   1.000
_cell.angle_alpha   90.00
_cell.angle_beta   90.00
_cell.angle_gamma   90.00
#
_symmetry.space_group_name_H-M   'P 1'
#
loop_
_entity.id
_entity.type
_entity.pdbx_description
1 polymer ?
#
loop_
_entity_poly.entity_id
_entity_poly.type
_entity_poly.pdbx_seq_one_letter_code
_entity_poly.pdbx_strand_id
1 'polypeptide(L)'
;KRGYNEDEVDAFLDRVEIELTRRLAEPGLPPPPQAGFPPQPADEQSAASAEPIHCQLFATLGKPWRAASLPTPGLAIDVGKDAIRVIDPNTNALIASASLAQVTATAENYTYVEREAGGGDGGGYGGDSCMMPVLVVTIPGVQPLTIQPRELIDSFLTSYRSRFSWRGKVPGVSEGWGDGEWAKARRPAYTVTNAEWLTLVEKFGLGTLIVDESGGRVRIELVIVLAFVVLSLVLILWAVIH
;
A
#
# COMPACT_ATOMS: atom_id res chain seq x y z
N LYS A 1 -36.23 3.09 -38.50
CA LYS A 1 -35.40 4.01 -37.67
C LYS A 1 -35.54 3.56 -36.21
N ARG A 2 -34.59 2.82 -35.66
CA ARG A 2 -34.48 2.61 -34.20
C ARG A 2 -33.31 3.48 -33.76
N GLY A 3 -33.63 4.64 -33.22
CA GLY A 3 -32.66 5.61 -32.73
C GLY A 3 -32.24 5.26 -31.31
N TYR A 4 -30.98 5.53 -31.01
CA TYR A 4 -30.44 5.63 -29.66
C TYR A 4 -31.34 6.56 -28.82
N ASN A 5 -31.77 6.12 -27.63
CA ASN A 5 -32.59 6.89 -26.72
C ASN A 5 -31.74 7.24 -25.48
N GLU A 6 -31.24 8.47 -25.43
CA GLU A 6 -30.41 8.98 -24.34
C GLU A 6 -31.12 8.85 -22.99
N ASP A 7 -32.44 9.09 -22.96
CA ASP A 7 -33.26 9.03 -21.74
C ASP A 7 -33.29 7.61 -21.13
N GLU A 8 -33.20 6.55 -21.95
CA GLU A 8 -33.16 5.16 -21.46
C GLU A 8 -31.79 4.80 -20.86
N VAL A 9 -30.73 5.39 -21.39
CA VAL A 9 -29.36 5.19 -20.89
C VAL A 9 -29.17 5.93 -19.58
N ASP A 10 -29.62 7.18 -19.50
CA ASP A 10 -29.56 7.98 -18.27
C ASP A 10 -30.37 7.34 -17.13
N ALA A 11 -31.60 6.87 -17.42
CA ALA A 11 -32.42 6.16 -16.45
C ALA A 11 -31.80 4.83 -15.98
N PHE A 12 -30.99 4.19 -16.83
CA PHE A 12 -30.24 2.99 -16.47
C PHE A 12 -29.03 3.32 -15.58
N LEU A 13 -28.27 4.35 -15.92
CA LEU A 13 -27.11 4.80 -15.14
C LEU A 13 -27.53 5.26 -13.73
N ASP A 14 -28.62 6.02 -13.63
CA ASP A 14 -29.20 6.44 -12.34
C ASP A 14 -29.58 5.23 -11.47
N ARG A 15 -30.17 4.19 -12.08
CA ARG A 15 -30.56 2.97 -11.36
C ARG A 15 -29.35 2.18 -10.85
N VAL A 16 -28.28 2.15 -11.64
CA VAL A 16 -27.01 1.51 -11.25
C VAL A 16 -26.33 2.28 -10.10
N GLU A 17 -26.33 3.61 -10.15
CA GLU A 17 -25.80 4.46 -9.09
C GLU A 17 -26.55 4.29 -7.76
N ILE A 18 -27.89 4.23 -7.80
CA ILE A 18 -28.74 3.99 -6.63
C ILE A 18 -28.45 2.62 -6.01
N GLU A 19 -28.36 1.56 -6.82
CA GLU A 19 -28.14 0.20 -6.33
C GLU A 19 -26.72 0.02 -5.74
N LEU A 20 -25.71 0.67 -6.33
CA LEU A 20 -24.35 0.69 -5.79
C LEU A 20 -24.28 1.44 -4.45
N THR A 21 -24.95 2.60 -4.36
CA THR A 21 -25.02 3.37 -3.12
C THR A 21 -25.72 2.58 -2.02
N ARG A 22 -26.79 1.86 -2.34
CA ARG A 22 -27.51 0.97 -1.41
C ARG A 22 -26.62 -0.13 -0.86
N ARG A 23 -25.83 -0.79 -1.72
CA ARG A 23 -24.94 -1.89 -1.31
C ARG A 23 -23.72 -1.43 -0.53
N LEU A 24 -23.25 -0.21 -0.78
CA LEU A 24 -22.16 0.41 -0.03
C LEU A 24 -22.63 0.99 1.32
N ALA A 25 -23.94 1.18 1.50
CA ALA A 25 -24.56 1.74 2.69
C ALA A 25 -25.19 0.70 3.64
N GLU A 26 -24.93 -0.60 3.49
CA GLU A 26 -25.29 -1.61 4.50
C GLU A 26 -24.10 -1.95 5.44
N PRO A 27 -23.92 -1.22 6.55
CA PRO A 27 -23.24 -1.77 7.73
C PRO A 27 -24.20 -2.74 8.43
N GLY A 28 -23.79 -4.00 8.52
CA GLY A 28 -24.51 -5.02 9.26
C GLY A 28 -24.67 -4.67 10.75
N LEU A 29 -25.91 -4.81 11.21
CA LEU A 29 -26.44 -4.87 12.57
C LEU A 29 -26.54 -3.57 13.42
N PRO A 30 -27.74 -3.24 13.95
CA PRO A 30 -27.85 -2.37 15.11
C PRO A 30 -27.28 -3.09 16.37
N PRO A 31 -26.61 -2.37 17.29
CA PRO A 31 -26.13 -2.96 18.53
C PRO A 31 -27.32 -3.44 19.38
N PRO A 32 -27.19 -4.58 20.09
CA PRO A 32 -28.24 -5.05 20.98
C PRO A 32 -28.51 -4.03 22.10
N PRO A 33 -29.75 -3.97 22.63
CA PRO A 33 -30.09 -3.06 23.72
C PRO A 33 -29.18 -3.34 24.92
N GLN A 34 -28.48 -2.30 25.38
CA GLN A 34 -27.63 -2.36 26.56
C GLN A 34 -28.49 -2.66 27.79
N ALA A 35 -28.52 -3.93 28.19
CA ALA A 35 -28.97 -4.33 29.52
C ALA A 35 -27.91 -3.89 30.53
N GLY A 36 -28.34 -3.21 31.59
CA GLY A 36 -27.49 -2.40 32.45
C GLY A 36 -26.35 -3.16 33.11
N PHE A 37 -25.15 -2.57 33.00
CA PHE A 37 -24.05 -2.81 33.93
C PHE A 37 -23.94 -1.60 34.89
N PRO A 38 -23.65 -1.85 36.18
CA PRO A 38 -23.60 -0.80 37.20
C PRO A 38 -22.43 0.18 36.93
N PRO A 39 -22.52 1.43 37.43
CA PRO A 39 -21.48 2.43 37.19
C PRO A 39 -20.14 1.95 37.76
N GLN A 40 -19.17 1.77 36.86
CA GLN A 40 -17.77 1.58 37.24
C GLN A 40 -17.29 2.86 37.96
N PRO A 41 -16.61 2.74 39.11
CA PRO A 41 -16.11 3.91 39.82
C PRO A 41 -15.13 4.67 38.92
N ALA A 42 -15.39 5.95 38.75
CA ALA A 42 -14.46 6.89 38.17
C ALA A 42 -13.21 6.91 39.05
N ASP A 43 -12.10 6.37 38.53
CA ASP A 43 -10.71 6.76 38.81
C ASP A 43 -9.74 5.72 38.22
N GLU A 44 -9.79 5.43 36.91
CA GLU A 44 -8.66 4.72 36.24
C GLU A 44 -8.72 4.74 34.70
N GLN A 45 -9.25 5.81 34.10
CA GLN A 45 -9.27 5.97 32.63
C GLN A 45 -8.68 7.31 32.20
N SER A 46 -7.51 7.63 32.78
CA SER A 46 -6.59 8.67 32.32
C SER A 46 -5.21 8.07 32.01
N ALA A 47 -5.21 6.92 31.35
CA ALA A 47 -4.07 6.38 30.63
C ALA A 47 -4.61 5.85 29.30
N ALA A 48 -4.79 6.74 28.33
CA ALA A 48 -4.99 6.34 26.96
C ALA A 48 -3.85 5.39 26.55
N SER A 49 -4.23 4.24 26.00
CA SER A 49 -3.36 3.17 25.51
C SER A 49 -2.08 3.72 24.89
N ALA A 50 -0.96 3.52 25.58
CA ALA A 50 0.39 3.80 25.10
C ALA A 50 1.08 2.50 24.70
N GLU A 51 0.31 1.56 24.12
CA GLU A 51 0.86 0.29 23.67
C GLU A 51 1.86 0.57 22.52
N PRO A 52 3.11 0.08 22.63
CA PRO A 52 4.11 0.26 21.59
C PRO A 52 3.61 -0.33 20.28
N ILE A 53 3.81 0.39 19.18
CA ILE A 53 3.52 -0.16 17.85
C ILE A 53 4.58 -1.22 17.57
N HIS A 54 4.15 -2.48 17.49
CA HIS A 54 5.00 -3.61 17.10
C HIS A 54 4.84 -3.87 15.61
N CYS A 55 5.94 -3.82 14.86
CA CYS A 55 5.95 -4.12 13.42
C CYS A 55 6.98 -5.20 13.10
N GLN A 56 6.58 -6.21 12.32
CA GLN A 56 7.48 -7.27 11.87
C GLN A 56 8.09 -6.93 10.51
N LEU A 57 9.43 -6.86 10.47
CA LEU A 57 10.18 -6.56 9.26
C LEU A 57 10.59 -7.86 8.56
N PHE A 58 10.13 -8.04 7.34
CA PHE A 58 10.48 -9.21 6.52
C PHE A 58 11.61 -8.86 5.55
N ALA A 59 12.71 -9.60 5.63
CA ALA A 59 13.87 -9.34 4.77
C ALA A 59 13.52 -9.59 3.29
N THR A 60 13.84 -8.62 2.42
CA THR A 60 13.52 -8.70 0.99
C THR A 60 14.56 -9.50 0.20
N LEU A 61 15.76 -9.75 0.76
CA LEU A 61 16.84 -10.63 0.27
C LEU A 61 17.06 -10.67 -1.26
N GLY A 62 16.83 -9.56 -1.97
CA GLY A 62 16.91 -9.51 -3.43
C GLY A 62 15.90 -10.40 -4.17
N LYS A 63 14.90 -10.95 -3.47
CA LYS A 63 13.77 -11.67 -4.07
C LYS A 63 12.89 -10.68 -4.84
N PRO A 64 12.24 -11.12 -5.93
CA PRO A 64 11.21 -10.31 -6.56
C PRO A 64 10.13 -10.01 -5.52
N TRP A 65 9.62 -8.78 -5.52
CA TRP A 65 8.54 -8.35 -4.63
C TRP A 65 7.29 -9.25 -4.76
N ARG A 66 7.16 -9.97 -5.90
CA ARG A 66 6.12 -10.97 -6.21
C ARG A 66 6.26 -12.31 -5.47
N ALA A 67 7.31 -12.52 -4.67
CA ALA A 67 7.50 -13.80 -3.98
C ALA A 67 6.33 -14.10 -3.03
N ALA A 68 5.62 -15.21 -3.29
CA ALA A 68 4.39 -15.59 -2.59
C ALA A 68 4.59 -15.84 -1.08
N SER A 69 5.78 -16.28 -0.67
CA SER A 69 6.12 -16.50 0.74
C SER A 69 7.13 -15.46 1.25
N LEU A 70 6.76 -14.81 2.35
CA LEU A 70 7.73 -14.04 3.14
C LEU A 70 8.69 -15.03 3.82
N PRO A 71 10.00 -14.77 3.81
CA PRO A 71 10.90 -15.47 4.71
C PRO A 71 10.52 -15.19 6.17
N THR A 72 11.11 -15.92 7.11
CA THR A 72 11.00 -15.65 8.54
C THR A 72 11.28 -14.17 8.82
N PRO A 73 10.51 -13.49 9.70
CA PRO A 73 10.78 -12.11 10.07
C PRO A 73 12.25 -11.96 10.44
N GLY A 74 12.95 -11.03 9.77
CA GLY A 74 14.37 -10.81 10.01
C GLY A 74 14.61 -9.94 11.23
N LEU A 75 13.68 -9.00 11.49
CA LEU A 75 13.71 -8.05 12.60
C LEU A 75 12.28 -7.69 13.01
N ALA A 76 12.12 -7.20 14.22
CA ALA A 76 10.92 -6.49 14.66
C ALA A 76 11.30 -5.12 15.20
N ILE A 77 10.41 -4.14 15.03
CA ILE A 77 10.56 -2.80 15.61
C ILE A 77 9.39 -2.56 16.56
N ASP A 78 9.71 -2.15 17.79
CA ASP A 78 8.73 -1.55 18.71
C ASP A 78 8.93 -0.05 18.76
N VAL A 79 7.89 0.70 18.40
CA VAL A 79 7.88 2.16 18.51
C VAL A 79 6.96 2.57 19.65
N GLY A 80 7.57 2.83 20.81
CA GLY A 80 6.88 3.30 22.01
C GLY A 80 6.57 4.79 21.96
N LYS A 81 6.29 5.37 23.13
CA LYS A 81 6.06 6.81 23.27
C LYS A 81 7.35 7.62 23.07
N ASP A 82 8.45 7.17 23.67
CA ASP A 82 9.71 7.94 23.76
C ASP A 82 10.94 7.17 23.24
N ALA A 83 10.77 5.89 22.92
CA ALA A 83 11.87 5.00 22.53
C ALA A 83 11.46 4.07 21.38
N ILE A 84 12.47 3.72 20.58
CA ILE A 84 12.40 2.66 19.58
C ILE A 84 13.25 1.48 20.04
N ARG A 85 12.80 0.27 19.76
CA ARG A 85 13.57 -0.97 19.99
C ARG A 85 13.61 -1.78 18.70
N VAL A 86 14.77 -2.34 18.42
CA VAL A 86 14.97 -3.31 17.34
C VAL A 86 15.21 -4.66 18.01
N ILE A 87 14.39 -5.65 17.66
CA ILE A 87 14.33 -6.96 18.31
C ILE A 87 14.54 -8.04 17.25
N ASP A 88 15.28 -9.09 17.58
CA ASP A 88 15.28 -10.31 16.79
C ASP A 88 14.01 -11.11 17.13
N PRO A 89 13.05 -11.25 16.20
CA PRO A 89 11.77 -11.91 16.48
C PRO A 89 11.92 -13.43 16.72
N ASN A 90 13.03 -14.05 16.32
CA ASN A 90 13.25 -15.48 16.49
C ASN A 90 13.77 -15.83 17.89
N THR A 91 14.59 -14.94 18.46
CA THR A 91 15.22 -15.14 19.78
C THR A 91 14.66 -14.22 20.86
N ASN A 92 13.84 -13.24 20.47
CA ASN A 92 13.39 -12.12 21.29
C ASN A 92 14.55 -11.30 21.89
N ALA A 93 15.73 -11.35 21.28
CA ALA A 93 16.90 -10.60 21.73
C ALA A 93 16.78 -9.13 21.33
N LEU A 94 17.04 -8.22 22.29
CA LEU A 94 17.14 -6.80 22.00
C LEU A 94 18.44 -6.52 21.24
N ILE A 95 18.33 -6.14 19.96
CA ILE A 95 19.47 -5.79 19.12
C ILE A 95 19.91 -4.36 19.38
N ALA A 96 18.96 -3.43 19.44
CA ALA A 96 19.24 -2.03 19.72
C ALA A 96 18.03 -1.32 20.35
N SER A 97 18.30 -0.25 21.07
CA SER A 97 17.28 0.63 21.64
C SER A 97 17.82 2.06 21.61
N ALA A 98 16.97 3.00 21.23
CA ALA A 98 17.31 4.42 21.21
C ALA A 98 16.10 5.28 21.60
N SER A 99 16.36 6.50 22.06
CA SER A 99 15.29 7.49 22.21
C SER A 99 14.81 7.94 20.83
N LEU A 100 13.51 8.18 20.67
CA LEU A 100 12.96 8.72 19.41
C LEU A 100 13.59 10.06 19.02
N ALA A 101 14.07 10.85 19.99
CA ALA A 101 14.79 12.09 19.72
C ALA A 101 16.13 11.89 18.99
N GLN A 102 16.70 10.69 19.05
CA GLN A 102 17.95 10.31 18.37
C GLN A 102 17.69 9.55 17.06
N VAL A 103 16.43 9.25 16.76
CA VAL A 103 16.03 8.52 15.55
C VAL A 103 15.72 9.52 14.46
N THR A 104 16.24 9.28 13.26
CA THR A 104 15.91 10.08 12.08
C THR A 104 15.11 9.20 11.12
N ALA A 105 13.91 9.66 10.74
CA ALA A 105 13.08 9.02 9.73
C ALA A 105 12.98 9.91 8.50
N THR A 106 13.23 9.36 7.32
CA THR A 106 13.18 10.10 6.04
C THR A 106 12.37 9.38 4.99
N ALA A 107 11.63 10.15 4.20
CA ALA A 107 10.91 9.68 3.03
C ALA A 107 11.86 9.61 1.82
N GLU A 108 11.94 8.45 1.17
CA GLU A 108 12.66 8.24 -0.08
C GLU A 108 11.79 7.48 -1.09
N ASN A 109 12.09 7.63 -2.38
CA ASN A 109 11.52 6.83 -3.45
C ASN A 109 12.54 5.80 -3.94
N TYR A 110 12.08 4.59 -4.21
CA TYR A 110 12.88 3.55 -4.84
C TYR A 110 12.19 3.09 -6.13
N THR A 111 12.88 3.15 -7.26
CA THR A 111 12.35 2.61 -8.53
C THR A 111 12.84 1.19 -8.70
N TYR A 112 11.93 0.23 -8.56
CA TYR A 112 12.17 -1.16 -8.90
C TYR A 112 12.12 -1.30 -10.43
N VAL A 113 13.10 -1.98 -11.01
CA VAL A 113 13.09 -2.38 -12.41
C VAL A 113 13.16 -3.89 -12.43
N GLU A 114 12.08 -4.54 -12.89
CA GLU A 114 12.11 -5.99 -13.04
C GLU A 114 13.08 -6.33 -14.19
N ARG A 115 14.20 -6.97 -13.86
CA ARG A 115 15.11 -7.49 -14.89
C ARG A 115 14.42 -8.71 -15.48
N GLU A 116 13.81 -8.55 -16.65
CA GLU A 116 13.18 -9.63 -17.41
C GLU A 116 14.07 -10.88 -17.37
N ALA A 117 13.64 -11.89 -16.61
CA ALA A 117 14.13 -13.24 -16.80
C ALA A 117 13.54 -13.68 -18.15
N GLY A 118 14.41 -13.76 -19.17
CA GLY A 118 14.00 -13.86 -20.57
C GLY A 118 12.83 -14.81 -20.85
N GLY A 119 11.80 -14.27 -21.47
CA GLY A 119 10.75 -14.99 -22.19
C GLY A 119 10.62 -14.34 -23.54
N GLY A 120 11.21 -14.97 -24.57
CA GLY A 120 11.27 -14.42 -25.90
C GLY A 120 9.93 -14.56 -26.63
N ASP A 121 9.32 -13.43 -26.97
CA ASP A 121 8.38 -13.31 -28.09
C ASP A 121 8.14 -11.84 -28.48
N GLY A 122 9.20 -11.01 -28.52
CA GLY A 122 9.26 -9.81 -29.38
C GLY A 122 8.17 -8.73 -29.20
N GLY A 123 7.31 -8.83 -28.19
CA GLY A 123 6.32 -7.84 -27.83
C GLY A 123 6.93 -6.82 -26.88
N GLY A 124 7.73 -5.91 -27.40
CA GLY A 124 8.38 -4.84 -26.61
C GLY A 124 7.37 -3.89 -25.98
N TYR A 125 6.88 -4.24 -24.80
CA TYR A 125 6.43 -3.26 -23.80
C TYR A 125 7.54 -3.22 -22.74
N GLY A 126 8.26 -2.10 -22.67
CA GLY A 126 9.46 -1.95 -21.86
C GLY A 126 9.26 -2.40 -20.40
N GLY A 127 10.28 -3.03 -19.83
CA GLY A 127 10.23 -3.67 -18.52
C GLY A 127 9.49 -2.87 -17.45
N ASP A 128 8.65 -3.58 -16.70
CA ASP A 128 7.86 -3.02 -15.61
C ASP A 128 8.78 -2.31 -14.61
N SER A 129 8.64 -0.98 -14.53
CA SER A 129 9.26 -0.18 -13.50
C SER A 129 8.19 0.36 -12.56
N CYS A 130 8.35 0.10 -11.26
CA CYS A 130 7.44 0.61 -10.25
C CYS A 130 8.19 1.49 -9.25
N MET A 131 7.69 2.71 -9.06
CA MET A 131 8.18 3.60 -8.01
C MET A 131 7.51 3.22 -6.71
N MET A 132 8.32 2.95 -5.69
CA MET A 132 7.92 2.52 -4.35
C MET A 132 8.27 3.61 -3.34
N PRO A 133 7.34 3.97 -2.44
CA PRO A 133 7.69 4.80 -1.29
C PRO A 133 8.47 3.95 -0.28
N VAL A 134 9.63 4.45 0.14
CA VAL A 134 10.50 3.83 1.13
C VAL A 134 10.61 4.75 2.34
N LEU A 135 10.41 4.17 3.52
CA LEU A 135 10.69 4.80 4.79
C LEU A 135 12.10 4.38 5.23
N VAL A 136 13.00 5.33 5.38
CA VAL A 136 14.36 5.08 5.89
C VAL A 136 14.43 5.51 7.35
N VAL A 137 14.67 4.57 8.25
CA VAL A 137 14.77 4.82 9.69
C VAL A 137 16.20 4.61 10.14
N THR A 138 16.87 5.68 10.57
CA THR A 138 18.24 5.64 11.10
C THR A 138 18.18 5.62 12.62
N ILE A 139 18.64 4.51 13.21
CA ILE A 139 18.67 4.28 14.65
C ILE A 139 20.14 4.12 15.07
N PRO A 140 20.62 4.82 16.12
CA PRO A 140 21.98 4.65 16.60
C PRO A 140 22.32 3.19 16.95
N GLY A 141 23.47 2.71 16.50
CA GLY A 141 23.97 1.36 16.80
C GLY A 141 23.51 0.27 15.83
N VAL A 142 22.67 0.59 14.83
CA VAL A 142 22.27 -0.33 13.76
C VAL A 142 22.40 0.31 12.39
N GLN A 143 22.42 -0.52 11.34
CA GLN A 143 22.36 -0.01 9.98
C GLN A 143 20.99 0.64 9.72
N PRO A 144 20.92 1.70 8.88
CA PRO A 144 19.65 2.31 8.50
C PRO A 144 18.67 1.29 7.95
N LEU A 145 17.46 1.27 8.51
CA LEU A 145 16.41 0.34 8.13
C LEU A 145 15.62 0.94 6.96
N THR A 146 15.76 0.36 5.78
CA THR A 146 15.00 0.75 4.57
C THR A 146 13.75 -0.14 4.45
N ILE A 147 12.59 0.46 4.69
CA ILE A 147 11.31 -0.25 4.86
C ILE A 147 10.34 0.18 3.75
N GLN A 148 9.83 -0.80 3.00
CA GLN A 148 8.82 -0.59 1.97
C GLN A 148 7.47 -1.23 2.34
N PRO A 149 6.34 -0.76 1.78
CA PRO A 149 5.08 -1.46 1.84
C PRO A 149 5.09 -2.71 0.95
N ARG A 150 4.49 -3.80 1.42
CA ARG A 150 4.46 -5.10 0.72
C ARG A 150 3.48 -5.15 -0.45
N GLU A 151 2.27 -4.65 -0.22
CA GLU A 151 1.15 -4.88 -1.12
C GLU A 151 1.18 -3.88 -2.27
N LEU A 152 1.53 -4.39 -3.44
CA LEU A 152 1.34 -3.71 -4.71
C LEU A 152 -0.09 -3.91 -5.17
N ILE A 153 -0.71 -2.85 -5.68
CA ILE A 153 -2.01 -2.94 -6.34
C ILE A 153 -1.75 -3.52 -7.72
N ASP A 154 -2.33 -4.69 -7.98
CA ASP A 154 -2.41 -5.29 -9.30
C ASP A 154 -3.42 -4.48 -10.13
N SER A 155 -2.97 -3.93 -11.25
CA SER A 155 -3.82 -3.20 -12.18
C SER A 155 -3.89 -4.01 -13.47
N PHE A 156 -5.11 -4.30 -13.92
CA PHE A 156 -5.32 -5.01 -15.17
C PHE A 156 -4.92 -4.17 -16.41
N LEU A 157 -4.84 -2.84 -16.25
CA LEU A 157 -4.58 -1.90 -17.34
C LEU A 157 -3.20 -1.21 -17.26
N THR A 158 -2.55 -1.23 -16.10
CA THR A 158 -1.24 -0.58 -15.90
C THR A 158 -0.28 -1.50 -15.14
N SER A 159 1.03 -1.31 -15.34
CA SER A 159 2.07 -1.97 -14.56
C SER A 159 1.84 -1.80 -13.05
N TYR A 160 2.29 -2.76 -12.25
CA TYR A 160 2.17 -2.75 -10.77
C TYR A 160 2.55 -1.41 -10.14
N ARG A 161 1.74 -0.94 -9.17
CA ARG A 161 2.01 0.30 -8.42
C ARG A 161 1.80 0.13 -6.93
N SER A 162 2.58 0.89 -6.16
CA SER A 162 2.35 0.99 -4.72
C SER A 162 1.01 1.69 -4.46
N ARG A 163 0.30 1.23 -3.43
CA ARG A 163 -0.90 1.90 -2.93
C ARG A 163 -0.59 3.34 -2.48
N PHE A 164 0.59 3.52 -1.89
CA PHE A 164 1.00 4.79 -1.33
C PHE A 164 2.03 5.47 -2.23
N SER A 165 2.02 6.79 -2.23
CA SER A 165 3.09 7.59 -2.82
C SER A 165 3.42 8.79 -1.92
N TRP A 166 4.66 9.28 -2.02
CA TRP A 166 5.05 10.50 -1.34
C TRP A 166 4.53 11.73 -2.08
N ARG A 167 3.99 12.70 -1.35
CA ARG A 167 3.55 13.99 -1.84
C ARG A 167 4.77 14.85 -2.17
N GLY A 168 4.80 15.38 -3.38
CA GLY A 168 5.86 16.28 -3.84
C GLY A 168 7.14 15.54 -4.22
N LYS A 169 8.26 16.28 -4.26
CA LYS A 169 9.55 15.75 -4.71
C LYS A 169 10.37 15.27 -3.51
N VAL A 170 10.36 13.96 -3.27
CA VAL A 170 11.28 13.31 -2.32
C VAL A 170 12.51 12.76 -3.03
N PRO A 171 13.65 12.61 -2.34
CA PRO A 171 14.84 11.96 -2.90
C PRO A 171 14.49 10.59 -3.48
N GLY A 172 14.94 10.32 -4.70
CA GLY A 172 14.69 9.06 -5.39
C GLY A 172 16.00 8.35 -5.70
N VAL A 173 16.02 7.04 -5.51
CA VAL A 173 17.06 6.14 -6.01
C VAL A 173 16.43 5.27 -7.09
N SER A 174 16.95 5.34 -8.30
CA SER A 174 16.56 4.44 -9.39
C SER A 174 17.62 3.35 -9.56
N GLU A 175 17.19 2.10 -9.71
CA GLU A 175 18.04 1.10 -10.35
C GLU A 175 18.21 1.49 -11.83
N GLY A 176 19.30 2.19 -12.13
CA GLY A 176 19.67 2.49 -13.51
C GLY A 176 19.97 1.20 -14.28
N TRP A 177 19.69 1.22 -15.59
CA TRP A 177 20.20 0.27 -16.57
C TRP A 177 21.70 0.49 -16.76
N GLY A 178 22.50 0.09 -15.77
CA GLY A 178 23.93 0.35 -15.75
C GLY A 178 24.49 0.07 -14.37
N ASP A 179 25.06 -1.12 -14.24
CA ASP A 179 26.10 -1.55 -13.33
C ASP A 179 26.57 -0.46 -12.35
N GLY A 180 26.08 -0.58 -11.12
CA GLY A 180 26.58 0.20 -10.02
C GLY A 180 26.11 -0.39 -8.71
N GLU A 181 27.05 -0.94 -7.95
CA GLU A 181 26.87 -1.34 -6.55
C GLU A 181 26.06 -0.31 -5.70
N TRP A 182 26.08 0.97 -6.09
CA TRP A 182 25.35 2.06 -5.45
C TRP A 182 23.83 1.88 -5.43
N ALA A 183 23.21 1.30 -6.46
CA ALA A 183 21.75 1.08 -6.47
C ALA A 183 21.35 -0.15 -5.63
N LYS A 184 22.25 -1.15 -5.52
CA LYS A 184 22.05 -2.33 -4.66
C LYS A 184 22.13 -1.98 -3.18
N ALA A 185 23.01 -1.06 -2.80
CA ALA A 185 23.23 -0.66 -1.41
C ALA A 185 22.02 0.07 -0.78
N ARG A 186 21.13 0.65 -1.59
CA ARG A 186 19.91 1.35 -1.13
C ARG A 186 18.63 0.60 -1.45
N ARG A 187 18.73 -0.69 -1.82
CA ARG A 187 17.56 -1.55 -1.94
C ARG A 187 16.79 -1.56 -0.62
N PRO A 188 15.45 -1.54 -0.66
CA PRO A 188 14.65 -1.76 0.53
C PRO A 188 15.02 -3.11 1.12
N ALA A 189 15.59 -3.13 2.31
CA ALA A 189 16.06 -4.32 2.99
C ALA A 189 14.90 -5.08 3.64
N TYR A 190 13.83 -4.35 3.98
CA TYR A 190 12.69 -4.86 4.71
C TYR A 190 11.37 -4.47 4.05
N THR A 191 10.39 -5.36 4.17
CA THR A 191 9.00 -5.10 3.80
C THR A 191 8.08 -5.34 5.00
N VAL A 192 7.00 -4.57 5.07
CA VAL A 192 5.95 -4.69 6.10
C VAL A 192 4.58 -4.61 5.44
N THR A 193 3.51 -4.93 6.17
CA THR A 193 2.14 -4.77 5.62
C THR A 193 1.83 -3.29 5.36
N ASN A 194 0.86 -3.02 4.47
CA ASN A 194 0.43 -1.64 4.18
C ASN A 194 -0.01 -0.88 5.45
N ALA A 195 -0.72 -1.55 6.36
CA ALA A 195 -1.18 -0.97 7.61
C ALA A 195 -0.03 -0.63 8.57
N GLU A 196 0.92 -1.55 8.74
CA GLU A 196 2.13 -1.32 9.56
C GLU A 196 2.98 -0.19 8.97
N TRP A 197 3.15 -0.17 7.65
CA TRP A 197 3.92 0.88 6.97
C TRP A 197 3.30 2.26 7.23
N LEU A 198 1.99 2.40 6.99
CA LEU A 198 1.28 3.65 7.23
C LEU A 198 1.39 4.10 8.69
N THR A 199 1.20 3.16 9.63
CA THR A 199 1.29 3.43 11.07
C THR A 199 2.69 3.93 11.46
N LEU A 200 3.76 3.32 10.91
CA LEU A 200 5.13 3.78 11.13
C LEU A 200 5.33 5.20 10.60
N VAL A 201 4.90 5.47 9.36
CA VAL A 201 5.07 6.79 8.74
C VAL A 201 4.33 7.88 9.53
N GLU A 202 3.12 7.60 10.00
CA GLU A 202 2.37 8.50 10.88
C GLU A 202 3.08 8.72 12.21
N LYS A 203 3.59 7.65 12.82
CA LYS A 203 4.32 7.71 14.10
C LYS A 203 5.57 8.57 14.02
N PHE A 204 6.25 8.58 12.87
CA PHE A 204 7.41 9.43 12.60
C PHE A 204 7.04 10.84 12.12
N GLY A 205 5.75 11.22 12.10
CA GLY A 205 5.30 12.55 11.71
C GLY A 205 5.34 12.84 10.21
N LEU A 206 5.53 11.81 9.38
CA LEU A 206 5.63 11.91 7.93
C LEU A 206 4.28 11.68 7.22
N GLY A 207 3.19 11.44 7.97
CA GLY A 207 1.87 11.12 7.41
C GLY A 207 1.30 12.19 6.47
N THR A 208 1.63 13.47 6.68
CA THR A 208 1.21 14.57 5.77
C THR A 208 1.84 14.50 4.39
N LEU A 209 2.93 13.74 4.26
CA LEU A 209 3.60 13.47 2.99
C LEU A 209 3.02 12.25 2.28
N ILE A 210 2.04 11.53 2.83
CA ILE A 210 1.46 10.37 2.14
C ILE A 210 0.30 10.80 1.23
N VAL A 211 0.24 10.16 0.06
CA VAL A 211 -0.94 10.11 -0.81
C VAL A 211 -1.38 8.64 -0.90
N ASP A 212 -2.65 8.35 -0.56
CA ASP A 212 -3.26 7.04 -0.80
C ASP A 212 -3.92 7.04 -2.18
N GLU A 213 -3.38 6.24 -3.09
CA GLU A 213 -3.85 6.14 -4.48
C GLU A 213 -4.95 5.09 -4.66
N SER A 214 -5.36 4.36 -3.61
CA SER A 214 -6.37 3.29 -3.72
C SER A 214 -7.77 3.79 -4.05
N GLY A 215 -8.16 4.99 -3.59
CA GLY A 215 -9.55 5.47 -3.64
C GLY A 215 -9.99 6.10 -4.97
N GLY A 216 -9.08 6.77 -5.68
CA GLY A 216 -9.42 7.51 -6.91
C GLY A 216 -9.43 6.67 -8.18
N ARG A 217 -8.64 5.59 -8.22
CA ARG A 217 -8.34 4.88 -9.48
C ARG A 217 -9.21 3.66 -9.76
N VAL A 218 -9.68 2.95 -8.75
CA VAL A 218 -10.68 1.87 -8.93
C VAL A 218 -11.92 2.41 -9.66
N ARG A 219 -12.28 3.67 -9.41
CA ARG A 219 -13.38 4.37 -10.12
C ARG A 219 -13.07 4.56 -11.61
N ILE A 220 -11.83 4.90 -11.98
CA ILE A 220 -11.44 5.15 -13.37
C ILE A 220 -11.31 3.84 -14.15
N GLU A 221 -10.70 2.81 -13.56
CA GLU A 221 -10.58 1.50 -14.21
C GLU A 221 -11.94 0.84 -14.43
N LEU A 222 -12.85 0.94 -13.46
CA LEU A 222 -14.23 0.49 -13.61
C LEU A 222 -14.94 1.23 -14.76
N VAL A 223 -14.75 2.55 -14.86
CA VAL A 223 -15.31 3.36 -15.97
C VAL A 223 -14.74 2.91 -17.31
N ILE A 224 -13.43 2.63 -17.40
CA ILE A 224 -12.80 2.16 -18.64
C ILE A 224 -13.31 0.77 -19.02
N VAL A 225 -13.35 -0.18 -18.08
CA VAL A 225 -13.88 -1.53 -18.33
C VAL A 225 -15.34 -1.45 -18.76
N LEU A 226 -16.15 -0.63 -18.10
CA LEU A 226 -17.56 -0.41 -18.47
C LEU A 226 -17.65 0.15 -19.89
N ALA A 227 -16.83 1.14 -20.25
CA ALA A 227 -16.79 1.70 -21.60
C ALA A 227 -16.41 0.66 -22.66
N PHE A 228 -15.44 -0.22 -22.37
CA PHE A 228 -15.07 -1.33 -23.27
C PHE A 228 -16.19 -2.37 -23.41
N VAL A 229 -16.88 -2.71 -22.33
CA VAL A 229 -18.03 -3.62 -22.35
C VAL A 229 -19.16 -3.02 -23.18
N VAL A 230 -19.49 -1.75 -22.96
CA VAL A 230 -20.51 -1.02 -23.73
C VAL A 230 -20.12 -0.96 -25.21
N LEU A 231 -18.89 -0.58 -25.53
CA LEU A 231 -18.41 -0.52 -26.91
C LEU A 231 -18.46 -1.89 -27.59
N SER A 232 -18.07 -2.95 -26.88
CA SER A 232 -18.13 -4.33 -27.38
C SER A 232 -19.56 -4.77 -27.65
N LEU A 233 -20.50 -4.47 -26.74
CA LEU A 233 -21.92 -4.77 -26.95
C LEU A 233 -22.50 -4.01 -28.15
N VAL A 234 -22.12 -2.74 -28.33
CA VAL A 234 -22.53 -1.94 -29.51
C VAL A 234 -22.00 -2.57 -30.80
N LEU A 235 -20.74 -2.99 -30.84
CA LEU A 235 -20.14 -3.64 -32.01
C LEU A 235 -20.77 -5.01 -32.30
N ILE A 236 -21.04 -5.81 -31.27
CA ILE A 236 -21.74 -7.10 -31.41
C ILE A 236 -23.16 -6.87 -31.94
N LEU A 237 -23.89 -5.90 -31.38
CA LEU A 237 -25.24 -5.57 -31.84
C LEU A 237 -25.23 -5.09 -33.30
N TRP A 238 -24.25 -4.26 -33.67
CA TRP A 238 -24.05 -3.80 -35.05
C TRP A 238 -23.78 -4.97 -36.00
N ALA A 239 -22.90 -5.91 -35.63
CA ALA A 239 -22.58 -7.10 -36.42
C ALA A 239 -23.71 -8.15 -36.49
N VAL A 240 -24.69 -8.08 -35.60
CA VAL A 240 -25.89 -8.93 -35.66
C VAL A 240 -26.99 -8.29 -36.51
N ILE A 241 -27.00 -6.96 -36.60
CA ILE A 241 -27.98 -6.19 -37.37
C ILE A 241 -27.58 -6.05 -38.85
N HIS A 242 -26.30 -6.17 -39.18
CA HIS A 242 -25.74 -6.04 -40.53
C HIS A 242 -24.96 -7.27 -40.95
#